data_AF-A0A0F2L8A3-F1
#
_entry.id   AF-A0A0F2L8A3-F1
#
_cell.length_a   1.000
_cell.length_b   1.000
_cell.length_c   1.000
_cell.angle_alpha   90.00
_cell.angle_beta   90.00
_cell.angle_gamma   90.00
#
_symmetry.space_group_name_H-M   'P 1'
#
loop_
_entity.id
_entity.type
_entity.pdbx_description
1 polymer ?
#
loop_
_entity_poly.entity_id
_entity_poly.type
_entity_poly.pdbx_seq_one_letter_code
_entity_poly.pdbx_strand_id
1 'polypeptide(L)'
;KVDLGTDDPVEIGKIIRGWLADYLSMGPVVAMVLEGNRAVEVVRKIVGATTPYSANPGTIRGDFSTDSPELANLEKRALFNLIHASDSPKEAEREIRFFFREDEFVNYT
;
A
#
# COMPACT_ATOMS: atom_id res chain seq x y z
N LYS A 1 23.63 1.79 -0.52
CA LYS A 1 23.01 0.68 0.25
C LYS A 1 22.92 1.14 1.69
N VAL A 2 21.74 1.11 2.28
CA VAL A 2 21.57 1.37 3.71
C VAL A 2 21.98 0.12 4.47
N ASP A 3 22.78 0.30 5.50
CA ASP A 3 23.16 -0.79 6.39
C ASP A 3 21.99 -1.10 7.33
N LEU A 4 21.41 -2.29 7.17
CA LEU A 4 20.33 -2.81 7.99
C LEU A 4 20.85 -3.71 9.13
N GLY A 5 22.17 -3.87 9.25
CA GLY A 5 22.82 -4.73 10.24
C GLY A 5 22.77 -6.23 9.91
N THR A 6 22.17 -6.61 8.78
CA THR A 6 22.04 -8.00 8.31
C THR A 6 21.86 -8.02 6.79
N ASP A 7 22.37 -9.07 6.16
CA ASP A 7 22.14 -9.39 4.75
C ASP A 7 21.14 -10.55 4.59
N ASP A 8 20.60 -11.09 5.70
CA ASP A 8 19.59 -12.15 5.65
C ASP A 8 18.24 -11.61 5.15
N PRO A 9 17.69 -12.13 4.04
CA PRO A 9 16.46 -11.59 3.45
C PRO A 9 15.23 -11.67 4.38
N VAL A 10 15.17 -12.67 5.27
CA VAL A 10 14.03 -12.85 6.18
C VAL A 10 14.10 -11.84 7.32
N GLU A 11 15.28 -11.60 7.88
CA GLU A 11 15.50 -10.55 8.88
C GLU A 11 15.24 -9.16 8.30
N ILE A 12 15.74 -8.88 7.08
CA ILE A 12 15.41 -7.64 6.36
C ILE A 12 13.90 -7.50 6.17
N GLY A 13 13.21 -8.57 5.78
CA GLY A 13 11.75 -8.56 5.63
C GLY A 13 11.02 -8.24 6.93
N LYS A 14 11.51 -8.74 8.08
CA LYS A 14 10.95 -8.40 9.40
C LYS A 14 11.15 -6.92 9.75
N ILE A 15 12.31 -6.35 9.43
CA ILE A 15 12.61 -4.93 9.63
C ILE A 15 11.63 -4.07 8.80
N ILE A 16 11.51 -4.36 7.50
CA ILE A 16 10.62 -3.63 6.58
C ILE A 16 9.16 -3.76 7.02
N ARG A 17 8.73 -4.96 7.47
CA ARG A 17 7.39 -5.17 8.01
C ARG A 17 7.14 -4.30 9.25
N GLY A 18 8.14 -4.13 10.11
CA GLY A 18 8.07 -3.20 11.24
C GLY A 18 7.80 -1.77 10.77
N TRP A 19 8.58 -1.28 9.81
CA TRP A 19 8.38 0.06 9.24
C TRP A 19 7.00 0.27 8.61
N LEU A 20 6.44 -0.77 7.98
CA LEU A 20 5.08 -0.73 7.43
C LEU A 20 4.01 -0.66 8.54
N ALA A 21 4.19 -1.39 9.64
CA ALA A 21 3.29 -1.34 10.78
C ALA A 21 3.33 0.03 11.46
N ASP A 22 4.52 0.61 11.62
CA ASP A 22 4.69 1.98 12.12
C ASP A 22 3.97 2.96 11.21
N TYR A 23 4.20 2.88 9.89
CA TYR A 23 3.54 3.78 8.93
C TYR A 23 2.01 3.69 8.96
N LEU A 24 1.44 2.48 8.99
CA LEU A 24 -0.01 2.28 9.05
C LEU A 24 -0.63 2.75 10.37
N SER A 25 0.16 2.85 11.45
CA SER A 25 -0.30 3.25 12.79
C SER A 25 0.05 4.70 13.17
N MET A 26 0.79 5.42 12.32
CA MET A 26 1.18 6.82 12.54
C MET A 26 -0.01 7.80 12.54
N GLY A 27 -1.15 7.43 11.97
CA GLY A 27 -2.31 8.30 11.85
C GLY A 27 -3.60 7.56 11.48
N PRO A 28 -4.73 8.28 11.40
CA PRO A 28 -5.99 7.69 10.98
C PRO A 28 -5.91 7.25 9.51
N VAL A 29 -6.54 6.11 9.21
CA VAL A 29 -6.68 5.58 7.86
C VAL A 29 -8.14 5.60 7.43
N VAL A 30 -8.37 5.81 6.13
CA VAL A 30 -9.69 5.62 5.51
C VAL A 30 -9.65 4.31 4.74
N ALA A 31 -10.38 3.31 5.21
CA ALA A 31 -10.59 2.07 4.49
C ALA A 31 -11.87 2.18 3.64
N MET A 32 -11.84 1.63 2.43
CA MET A 32 -13.01 1.55 1.55
C MET A 32 -12.97 0.28 0.71
N VAL A 33 -14.13 -0.21 0.30
CA VAL A 33 -14.28 -1.31 -0.65
C VAL A 33 -14.84 -0.74 -1.95
N LEU A 34 -14.18 -1.05 -3.07
CA LEU A 34 -14.59 -0.63 -4.41
C LEU A 34 -15.10 -1.83 -5.19
N GLU A 35 -16.27 -1.68 -5.80
CA GLU A 35 -16.90 -2.71 -6.63
C GLU A 35 -16.88 -2.29 -8.10
N GLY A 36 -16.71 -3.27 -9.01
CA GLY A 36 -16.80 -3.05 -10.44
C GLY A 36 -16.14 -4.15 -11.26
N ASN A 37 -16.32 -4.08 -12.58
CA ASN A 37 -15.68 -5.03 -13.50
C ASN A 37 -14.15 -4.91 -13.41
N ARG A 38 -13.48 -6.04 -13.12
CA ARG A 38 -12.01 -6.11 -12.92
C ARG A 38 -11.50 -5.11 -11.87
N ALA A 39 -12.28 -4.84 -10.82
CA ALA A 39 -12.00 -3.81 -9.82
C ALA A 39 -10.55 -3.79 -9.32
N VAL A 40 -10.01 -4.94 -8.90
CA VAL A 40 -8.63 -5.06 -8.41
C VAL A 40 -7.61 -4.51 -9.42
N GLU A 41 -7.68 -4.94 -10.68
CA GLU A 41 -6.73 -4.53 -11.70
C GLU A 41 -6.90 -3.06 -12.09
N VAL A 42 -8.15 -2.60 -12.21
CA VAL A 42 -8.48 -1.21 -12.56
C VAL A 42 -8.02 -0.25 -11.46
N VAL A 43 -8.29 -0.57 -10.20
CA VAL A 43 -7.84 0.22 -9.06
C VAL A 43 -6.32 0.28 -9.01
N ARG A 44 -5.62 -0.84 -9.20
CA ARG A 44 -4.14 -0.83 -9.25
C ARG A 44 -3.59 0.02 -10.39
N LYS A 45 -4.27 0.03 -11.55
CA LYS A 45 -3.91 0.90 -12.68
C LYS A 45 -4.07 2.39 -12.33
N ILE A 46 -5.15 2.76 -11.63
CA ILE A 46 -5.40 4.13 -11.18
C ILE A 46 -4.40 4.55 -10.09
N VAL A 47 -4.09 3.64 -9.16
CA VAL A 47 -3.14 3.88 -8.07
C VAL A 47 -1.72 4.15 -8.58
N GLY A 48 -1.27 3.38 -9.58
CA GLY A 48 0.07 3.51 -10.15
C GLY A 48 1.13 2.66 -9.46
N ALA A 49 2.36 2.72 -9.99
CA ALA A 49 3.50 1.94 -9.51
C ALA A 49 3.78 2.18 -8.02
N THR A 50 4.34 1.19 -7.31
CA THR A 50 4.64 1.28 -5.87
C THR A 50 5.51 2.48 -5.52
N THR A 51 6.42 2.85 -6.43
CA THR A 51 7.38 3.95 -6.29
C THR A 51 6.84 5.24 -6.88
N PRO A 52 6.51 6.26 -6.05
CA PRO A 52 5.89 7.51 -6.52
C PRO A 52 6.72 8.29 -7.54
N TYR A 53 8.03 8.49 -7.30
CA TYR A 53 8.86 9.30 -8.20
C TYR A 53 8.93 8.75 -9.65
N SER A 54 8.68 7.46 -9.83
CA SER A 54 8.67 6.78 -11.13
C SER A 54 7.27 6.33 -11.57
N ALA A 55 6.22 6.72 -10.83
CA ALA A 55 4.85 6.44 -11.22
C ALA A 55 4.44 7.38 -12.35
N ASN A 56 3.62 6.88 -13.29
CA ASN A 56 3.20 7.69 -14.44
C ASN A 56 2.32 8.86 -13.98
N PRO A 57 2.43 10.04 -14.62
CA PRO A 57 1.48 11.13 -14.43
C PRO A 57 0.04 10.68 -14.71
N GLY A 58 -0.91 11.21 -13.92
CA GLY A 58 -2.32 10.82 -13.95
C GLY A 58 -2.67 9.62 -13.05
N THR A 59 -1.69 9.05 -12.35
CA THR A 59 -1.94 8.05 -11.30
C THR A 59 -1.90 8.71 -9.93
N ILE A 60 -2.62 8.13 -8.95
CA ILE A 60 -2.66 8.70 -7.58
C ILE A 60 -1.24 8.88 -7.02
N ARG A 61 -0.38 7.86 -7.17
CA ARG A 61 0.99 7.96 -6.65
C ARG A 61 1.86 8.94 -7.43
N GLY A 62 1.70 9.03 -8.75
CA GLY A 62 2.47 9.94 -9.59
C GLY A 62 2.09 11.41 -9.40
N ASP A 63 0.83 11.68 -9.08
CA ASP A 63 0.31 13.06 -8.97
C ASP A 63 0.43 13.63 -7.54
N PHE A 64 0.43 12.78 -6.51
CA PHE A 64 0.30 13.22 -5.11
C PHE A 64 1.47 12.85 -4.20
N SER A 65 2.49 12.13 -4.67
CA SER A 65 3.70 11.84 -3.88
C SER A 65 4.96 11.88 -4.74
N THR A 66 6.06 12.32 -4.14
CA THR A 66 7.39 12.38 -4.77
C THR A 66 8.42 11.51 -4.05
N ASP A 67 7.97 10.64 -3.14
CA ASP A 67 8.87 9.84 -2.30
C ASP A 67 9.64 8.79 -3.12
N SER A 68 10.80 8.36 -2.60
CA SER A 68 11.67 7.39 -3.26
C SER A 68 12.21 6.32 -2.31
N PRO A 69 12.51 5.10 -2.80
CA PRO A 69 13.10 4.05 -1.98
C PRO A 69 14.45 4.47 -1.38
N GLU A 70 15.23 5.28 -2.07
CA GLU A 70 16.52 5.77 -1.58
C GLU A 70 16.34 6.65 -0.35
N LEU A 71 15.39 7.58 -0.40
CA LEU A 71 15.05 8.46 0.72
C LEU A 71 14.44 7.68 1.87
N ALA A 72 13.45 6.82 1.59
CA ALA A 72 12.79 6.00 2.60
C ALA A 72 13.76 5.08 3.33
N ASN A 73 14.70 4.47 2.60
CA ASN A 73 15.74 3.64 3.21
C ASN A 73 16.71 4.49 4.05
N LEU A 74 17.14 5.65 3.57
CA LEU A 74 18.04 6.55 4.32
C LEU A 74 17.42 6.96 5.66
N GLU A 75 16.12 7.22 5.66
CA GLU A 75 15.32 7.57 6.84
C GLU A 75 14.83 6.36 7.64
N LYS A 76 15.17 5.13 7.21
CA LYS A 76 14.77 3.86 7.83
C LYS A 76 13.28 3.76 8.11
N ARG A 77 12.48 4.10 7.10
CA ARG A 77 11.01 4.07 7.15
C ARG A 77 10.43 3.39 5.91
N ALA A 78 9.13 3.12 5.96
CA ALA A 78 8.39 2.68 4.80
C ALA A 78 8.31 3.80 3.74
N LEU A 79 8.10 3.38 2.50
CA LEU A 79 7.83 4.28 1.40
C LEU A 79 6.44 4.89 1.57
N PHE A 80 6.35 6.22 1.57
CA PHE A 80 5.10 6.96 1.69
C PHE A 80 4.43 7.13 0.33
N ASN A 81 3.76 6.06 -0.09
CA ASN A 81 3.08 5.96 -1.38
C ASN A 81 1.55 6.08 -1.28
N LEU A 82 1.06 6.70 -0.20
CA LEU A 82 -0.30 7.20 0.03
C LEU A 82 -1.40 6.15 0.21
N ILE A 83 -1.43 5.11 -0.62
CA ILE A 83 -2.57 4.20 -0.74
C ILE A 83 -2.10 2.75 -0.89
N HIS A 84 -2.80 1.86 -0.18
CA HIS A 84 -2.77 0.41 -0.38
C HIS A 84 -3.92 -0.02 -1.29
N ALA A 85 -3.67 -0.98 -2.18
CA ALA A 85 -4.70 -1.64 -2.97
C ALA A 85 -4.33 -3.12 -3.09
N SER A 86 -5.31 -4.00 -2.87
CA SER A 86 -5.12 -5.45 -2.93
C SER A 86 -4.51 -5.86 -4.27
N ASP A 87 -3.61 -6.84 -4.26
CA ASP A 87 -2.85 -7.22 -5.46
C ASP A 87 -3.58 -8.22 -6.37
N SER A 88 -4.58 -8.92 -5.82
CA SER A 88 -5.29 -10.03 -6.43
C SER A 88 -6.69 -10.19 -5.81
N PRO A 89 -7.64 -10.84 -6.51
CA PRO A 89 -8.98 -11.08 -5.97
C PRO A 89 -9.00 -11.87 -4.66
N LYS A 90 -8.09 -12.85 -4.51
CA LYS A 90 -7.96 -13.66 -3.30
C LYS A 90 -7.51 -12.83 -2.10
N GLU A 91 -6.53 -11.96 -2.31
CA GLU A 91 -6.03 -11.08 -1.25
C GLU A 91 -7.07 -10.01 -0.90
N ALA A 92 -7.79 -9.48 -1.90
CA ALA A 92 -8.90 -8.56 -1.68
C ALA A 92 -9.98 -9.20 -0.78
N GLU A 93 -10.40 -10.43 -1.05
CA GLU A 93 -11.39 -11.14 -0.23
C GLU A 93 -10.93 -11.32 1.23
N ARG A 94 -9.63 -11.58 1.45
CA ARG A 94 -9.07 -11.67 2.80
C ARG A 94 -9.04 -10.32 3.50
N GLU A 95 -8.56 -9.27 2.82
CA GLU A 95 -8.42 -7.93 3.37
C GLU A 95 -9.78 -7.30 3.67
N ILE A 96 -10.78 -7.50 2.81
CA ILE A 96 -12.14 -7.04 3.03
C ILE A 96 -12.70 -7.60 4.34
N ARG A 97 -12.57 -8.91 4.57
CA ARG A 97 -12.98 -9.56 5.83
C ARG A 97 -12.17 -9.13 7.06
N PHE A 98 -10.96 -8.63 6.85
CA PHE A 98 -10.12 -8.13 7.93
C PHE A 98 -10.56 -6.74 8.38
N PHE A 99 -10.94 -5.86 7.45
CA PHE A 99 -11.32 -4.48 7.74
C PHE A 99 -12.80 -4.29 8.04
N PHE A 100 -13.70 -5.09 7.43
CA PHE A 100 -15.13 -4.87 7.47
C PHE A 100 -15.90 -6.15 7.86
N ARG A 101 -16.94 -5.96 8.65
CA ARG A 101 -17.98 -6.95 8.93
C ARG A 101 -19.03 -6.94 7.82
N GLU A 102 -19.78 -8.02 7.70
CA GLU A 102 -20.82 -8.16 6.66
C GLU A 102 -21.95 -7.11 6.78
N ASP A 103 -22.21 -6.60 7.99
CA ASP A 103 -23.24 -5.58 8.26
C ASP A 103 -22.77 -4.14 7.98
N GLU A 104 -21.49 -3.93 7.66
CA GLU A 104 -20.95 -2.61 7.30
C GLU A 104 -21.09 -2.31 5.79
N PHE A 105 -21.53 -3.29 4.98
CA PHE A 105 -21.74 -3.11 3.55
C PHE A 105 -23.07 -2.42 3.26
N VAL A 106 -23.00 -1.36 2.47
CA VAL A 106 -24.17 -0.66 1.96
C VAL A 106 -24.60 -1.31 0.66
N ASN A 107 -25.77 -1.94 0.66
CA ASN A 107 -26.42 -2.43 -0.54
C ASN A 107 -27.19 -1.28 -1.20
N TYR A 108 -26.99 -1.12 -2.50
CA TYR A 108 -27.70 -0.14 -3.33
C TYR A 108 -28.12 -0.78 -4.65
N THR A 109 -29.04 -0.15 -5.37
CA THR A 109 -29.56 -0.63 -6.67
C THR A 109 -29.35 0.45 -7.72
#